data_AF-A0A0C2SJ56-F1
#
_entry.id   AF-A0A0C2SJ56-F1
#
_cell.length_a   1.000
_cell.length_b   1.000
_cell.length_c   1.000
_cell.angle_alpha   90.00
_cell.angle_beta   90.00
_cell.angle_gamma   90.00
#
_symmetry.space_group_name_H-M   'P 1'
#
loop_
_entity.id
_entity.type
_entity.pdbx_description
1 polymer ?
#
loop_
_entity_poly.entity_id
_entity_poly.type
_entity_poly.pdbx_seq_one_letter_code
_entity_poly.pdbx_strand_id
1 'polypeptide(L)'
;KLPILTEGKITPQELYRFEMGCQTYFDVKDVTKDIDQVRRTMAGIRDPAIRSWVHSNHARLLTLSFADFMKDLRKRALDTDWEFDIRREMMMSKYILDLDFQNWADNIVGLNCILAGTDQVYDDKGLLELLGANLENDLNSEVRSPKSQVRTDSIKNWVEDVRRLADTERRHLKRARAHWDDWQQRTAKRVATSSSLSDKPRPFSNSTNAFSSTHRTNSFSAANTSGTSLRAPTLTGEEKDLLDKHQGCRRCRKFYTGHRASDAKCDFPDARTYKPLT
;
A
#
# COMPACT_ATOMS: atom_id res chain seq x y z
N LYS A 1 -10.97 -23.03 -32.13
CA LYS A 1 -12.08 -23.98 -31.89
C LYS A 1 -13.37 -23.19 -31.81
N LEU A 2 -14.52 -23.77 -32.12
CA LEU A 2 -15.79 -23.05 -31.95
C LEU A 2 -16.05 -22.82 -30.45
N PRO A 3 -16.36 -21.59 -30.01
CA PRO A 3 -16.75 -21.31 -28.64
C PRO A 3 -18.04 -22.04 -28.27
N ILE A 4 -18.23 -22.28 -26.98
CA ILE A 4 -19.37 -23.01 -26.46
C ILE A 4 -20.06 -22.17 -25.39
N LEU A 5 -21.38 -22.04 -25.52
CA LEU A 5 -22.23 -21.46 -24.49
C LEU A 5 -22.93 -22.60 -23.74
N THR A 6 -22.43 -22.91 -22.54
CA THR A 6 -22.88 -24.03 -21.70
C THR A 6 -24.19 -23.74 -20.98
N GLU A 7 -24.79 -24.79 -20.41
CA GLU A 7 -25.97 -24.67 -19.55
C GLU A 7 -25.67 -23.90 -18.26
N GLY A 8 -26.68 -23.21 -17.72
CA GLY A 8 -26.58 -22.47 -16.45
C GLY A 8 -27.17 -21.07 -16.53
N LYS A 9 -27.00 -20.28 -15.45
CA LYS A 9 -27.36 -18.86 -15.47
C LYS A 9 -26.34 -18.12 -16.34
N ILE A 10 -26.75 -17.79 -17.56
CA ILE A 10 -25.90 -17.08 -18.52
C ILE A 10 -25.74 -15.63 -18.08
N THR A 11 -24.49 -15.24 -17.82
CA THR A 11 -24.14 -13.88 -17.41
C THR A 11 -23.75 -13.00 -18.61
N PRO A 12 -23.83 -11.66 -18.50
CA PRO A 12 -23.35 -10.75 -19.53
C PRO A 12 -21.88 -11.01 -19.92
N GLN A 13 -21.03 -11.31 -18.93
CA GLN A 13 -19.62 -11.66 -19.11
C GLN A 13 -19.45 -12.93 -19.97
N GLU A 14 -20.27 -13.95 -19.75
CA GLU A 14 -20.23 -15.21 -20.51
C GLU A 14 -20.65 -15.01 -21.96
N LEU A 15 -21.73 -14.25 -22.21
CA LEU A 15 -22.15 -13.93 -23.58
C LEU A 15 -21.11 -13.09 -24.32
N TYR A 16 -20.54 -12.09 -23.65
CA TYR A 16 -19.47 -11.29 -24.24
C TYR A 16 -18.27 -12.17 -24.64
N ARG A 17 -17.82 -13.05 -23.74
CA ARG A 17 -16.72 -14.00 -24.06
C ARG A 17 -17.09 -14.94 -25.21
N PHE A 18 -18.32 -15.43 -25.24
CA PHE A 18 -18.82 -16.30 -26.31
C PHE A 18 -18.81 -15.57 -27.67
N GLU A 19 -19.30 -14.33 -27.71
CA GLU A 19 -19.31 -13.48 -28.91
C GLU A 19 -17.91 -13.17 -29.43
N MET A 20 -17.02 -12.68 -28.55
CA MET A 20 -15.62 -12.38 -28.91
C MET A 20 -14.91 -13.63 -29.41
N GLY A 21 -15.20 -14.78 -28.80
CA GLY A 21 -14.70 -16.06 -29.26
C GLY A 21 -15.22 -16.42 -30.66
N CYS A 22 -16.49 -16.09 -30.96
CA CYS A 22 -17.09 -16.39 -32.27
C CYS A 22 -16.46 -15.53 -33.35
N GLN A 23 -16.29 -14.23 -33.10
CA GLN A 23 -15.58 -13.31 -33.99
C GLN A 23 -14.16 -13.81 -34.27
N THR A 24 -13.38 -14.10 -33.22
CA THR A 24 -12.02 -14.65 -33.36
C THR A 24 -12.03 -15.95 -34.20
N TYR A 25 -13.01 -16.81 -33.98
CA TYR A 25 -13.15 -18.03 -34.76
C TYR A 25 -13.48 -17.76 -36.23
N PHE A 26 -14.31 -16.75 -36.54
CA PHE A 26 -14.60 -16.34 -37.90
C PHE A 26 -13.37 -15.81 -38.61
N ASP A 27 -12.57 -14.98 -37.94
CA ASP A 27 -11.34 -14.42 -38.49
C ASP A 27 -10.33 -15.54 -38.79
N VAL A 28 -10.12 -16.46 -37.85
CA VAL A 28 -9.17 -17.58 -38.02
C VAL A 28 -9.64 -18.59 -39.09
N LYS A 29 -10.94 -18.61 -39.40
CA LYS A 29 -11.53 -19.58 -40.34
C LYS A 29 -12.10 -18.94 -41.60
N ASP A 30 -11.80 -17.67 -41.84
CA ASP A 30 -12.28 -16.87 -42.98
C ASP A 30 -13.80 -17.01 -43.21
N VAL A 31 -14.59 -16.94 -42.14
CA VAL A 31 -16.06 -17.03 -42.23
C VAL A 31 -16.62 -15.64 -42.49
N THR A 32 -16.90 -15.34 -43.76
CA THR A 32 -17.27 -13.98 -44.18
C THR A 32 -18.77 -13.76 -44.35
N LYS A 33 -19.56 -14.81 -44.61
CA LYS A 33 -21.00 -14.67 -44.87
C LYS A 33 -21.79 -14.70 -43.56
N ASP A 34 -22.67 -13.72 -43.36
CA ASP A 34 -23.53 -13.62 -42.17
C ASP A 34 -24.29 -14.92 -41.87
N ILE A 35 -24.91 -15.52 -42.88
CA ILE A 35 -25.63 -16.79 -42.71
C ILE A 35 -24.74 -17.92 -42.17
N ASP A 36 -23.47 -17.97 -42.58
CA ASP A 36 -22.52 -18.97 -42.11
C ASP A 36 -22.00 -18.64 -40.71
N GLN A 37 -21.78 -17.36 -40.40
CA GLN A 37 -21.41 -16.90 -39.06
C GLN A 37 -22.52 -17.25 -38.05
N VAL A 38 -23.77 -16.91 -38.36
CA VAL A 38 -24.93 -17.21 -37.50
C VAL A 38 -25.11 -18.72 -37.34
N ARG A 39 -25.07 -19.49 -38.45
CA ARG A 39 -25.19 -20.96 -38.39
C ARG A 39 -24.12 -21.59 -37.50
N ARG A 40 -22.86 -21.13 -37.62
CA ARG A 40 -21.76 -21.64 -36.78
C ARG A 40 -21.90 -21.21 -35.32
N THR A 41 -22.37 -20.00 -35.05
CA THR A 41 -22.67 -19.54 -33.69
C THR A 41 -23.72 -20.41 -33.02
N MET A 42 -24.83 -20.68 -33.72
CA MET A 42 -25.89 -21.57 -33.22
C MET A 42 -25.36 -22.96 -32.87
N ALA A 43 -24.41 -23.49 -33.65
CA ALA A 43 -23.77 -24.77 -33.39
C ALA A 43 -22.89 -24.78 -32.13
N GLY A 44 -22.54 -23.62 -31.56
CA GLY A 44 -21.83 -23.46 -30.29
C GLY A 44 -22.74 -23.44 -29.05
N ILE A 45 -24.05 -23.26 -29.23
CA ILE A 45 -25.00 -23.16 -28.12
C ILE A 45 -25.29 -24.56 -27.57
N ARG A 46 -25.15 -24.74 -26.26
CA ARG A 46 -25.43 -26.00 -25.54
C ARG A 46 -26.56 -25.87 -24.54
N ASP A 47 -26.86 -24.67 -24.06
CA ASP A 47 -28.00 -24.43 -23.17
C ASP A 47 -29.32 -24.93 -23.81
N PRO A 48 -30.09 -25.82 -23.15
CA PRO A 48 -31.30 -26.41 -23.71
C PRO A 48 -32.42 -25.39 -24.02
N ALA A 49 -32.57 -24.36 -23.18
CA ALA A 49 -33.64 -23.36 -23.33
C ALA A 49 -33.34 -22.43 -24.51
N ILE A 50 -32.09 -22.02 -24.69
CA ILE A 50 -31.66 -21.24 -25.86
C ILE A 50 -31.69 -22.10 -27.12
N ARG A 51 -31.24 -23.36 -27.07
CA ARG A 51 -31.31 -24.27 -28.22
C ARG A 51 -32.74 -24.47 -28.72
N SER A 52 -33.69 -24.64 -27.81
CA SER A 52 -35.11 -24.79 -28.17
C SER A 52 -35.64 -23.53 -28.84
N TRP A 53 -35.28 -22.35 -28.33
CA TRP A 53 -35.62 -21.07 -28.97
C TRP A 53 -34.98 -20.90 -30.35
N VAL A 54 -33.69 -21.24 -30.50
CA VAL A 54 -32.98 -21.20 -31.80
C VAL A 54 -33.67 -22.12 -32.80
N HIS A 55 -34.04 -23.34 -32.38
CA HIS A 55 -34.72 -24.29 -33.26
C HIS A 55 -36.06 -23.75 -33.76
N SER A 56 -36.90 -23.23 -32.86
CA SER A 56 -38.21 -22.67 -33.21
C SER A 56 -38.12 -21.40 -34.07
N ASN A 57 -36.99 -20.69 -34.06
CA ASN A 57 -36.79 -19.43 -34.79
C ASN A 57 -35.76 -19.55 -35.92
N HIS A 58 -35.34 -20.78 -36.27
CA HIS A 58 -34.14 -21.03 -37.07
C HIS A 58 -34.13 -20.28 -38.41
N ALA A 59 -35.23 -20.34 -39.16
CA ALA A 59 -35.34 -19.67 -40.47
C ALA A 59 -35.17 -18.15 -40.36
N ARG A 60 -35.80 -17.52 -39.37
CA ARG A 60 -35.69 -16.07 -39.11
C ARG A 60 -34.29 -15.69 -38.65
N LEU A 61 -33.70 -16.48 -37.76
CA LEU A 61 -32.39 -16.15 -37.21
C LEU A 61 -31.28 -16.24 -38.28
N LEU A 62 -31.38 -17.16 -39.25
CA LEU A 62 -30.41 -17.28 -40.34
C LEU A 62 -30.41 -16.12 -41.34
N THR A 63 -31.45 -15.26 -41.34
CA THR A 63 -31.48 -14.06 -42.18
C THR A 63 -30.81 -12.85 -41.52
N LEU A 64 -30.42 -12.97 -40.25
CA LEU A 64 -29.79 -11.88 -39.51
C LEU A 64 -28.30 -11.77 -39.82
N SER A 65 -27.77 -10.56 -39.66
CA SER A 65 -26.34 -10.37 -39.47
C SER A 65 -25.89 -11.03 -38.17
N PHE A 66 -24.59 -11.32 -38.03
CA PHE A 66 -24.08 -11.81 -36.75
C PHE A 66 -24.36 -10.84 -35.59
N ALA A 67 -24.22 -9.54 -35.83
CA ALA A 67 -24.48 -8.51 -34.83
C ALA A 67 -25.95 -8.49 -34.36
N ASP A 68 -26.90 -8.60 -35.29
CA ASP A 68 -28.32 -8.60 -34.94
C ASP A 68 -28.76 -9.93 -34.30
N PHE A 69 -28.17 -11.05 -34.71
CA PHE A 69 -28.33 -12.33 -34.01
C PHE A 69 -27.87 -12.23 -32.55
N MET A 70 -26.72 -11.59 -32.28
CA MET A 70 -26.21 -11.43 -30.92
C MET A 70 -27.07 -10.48 -30.07
N LYS A 71 -27.71 -9.46 -30.67
CA LYS A 71 -28.71 -8.63 -29.97
C LYS A 71 -29.92 -9.47 -29.54
N ASP A 72 -30.46 -10.28 -30.45
CA ASP A 72 -31.57 -11.20 -30.15
C ASP A 72 -31.18 -12.21 -29.05
N LEU A 73 -29.96 -12.74 -29.11
CA LEU A 73 -29.46 -13.68 -28.11
C LEU A 73 -29.32 -13.04 -26.72
N ARG A 74 -28.76 -11.82 -26.62
CA ARG A 74 -28.68 -11.10 -25.34
C ARG A 74 -30.07 -10.85 -24.75
N LYS A 75 -31.02 -10.37 -25.56
CA LYS A 75 -32.40 -10.14 -25.14
C LYS A 75 -33.10 -11.42 -24.65
N ARG A 76 -32.73 -12.57 -25.19
CA ARG A 76 -33.27 -13.88 -24.78
C ARG A 76 -32.62 -14.42 -23.50
N ALA A 77 -31.32 -14.23 -23.36
CA ALA A 77 -30.51 -14.93 -22.35
C ALA A 77 -30.27 -14.12 -21.07
N LEU A 78 -30.38 -12.79 -21.13
CA LEU A 78 -30.12 -11.90 -20.00
C LEU A 78 -31.42 -11.33 -19.41
N ASP A 79 -31.35 -10.95 -18.13
CA ASP A 79 -32.40 -10.20 -17.43
C ASP A 79 -32.58 -8.81 -18.07
N THR A 80 -33.78 -8.23 -18.06
CA THR A 80 -34.08 -6.95 -18.72
C THR A 80 -33.16 -5.81 -18.28
N ASP A 81 -32.75 -5.79 -17.01
CA ASP A 81 -31.98 -4.69 -16.41
C ASP A 81 -30.47 -4.98 -16.34
N TRP A 82 -29.97 -5.97 -17.09
CA TRP A 82 -28.57 -6.40 -17.02
C TRP A 82 -27.57 -5.25 -17.29
N GLU A 83 -27.92 -4.32 -18.17
CA GLU A 83 -27.09 -3.16 -18.54
C GLU A 83 -26.94 -2.21 -17.35
N PHE A 84 -28.04 -1.98 -16.63
CA PHE A 84 -28.07 -1.19 -15.41
C PHE A 84 -27.30 -1.87 -14.29
N ASP A 85 -27.38 -3.19 -14.18
CA ASP A 85 -26.62 -3.96 -13.18
C ASP A 85 -25.11 -3.83 -13.40
N ILE A 86 -24.63 -3.95 -14.65
CA ILE A 86 -23.22 -3.75 -14.99
C ILE A 86 -22.79 -2.30 -14.70
N ARG A 87 -23.60 -1.32 -15.09
CA ARG A 87 -23.36 0.10 -14.76
C ARG A 87 -23.21 0.33 -13.27
N ARG A 88 -24.13 -0.24 -12.49
CA ARG A 88 -24.11 -0.15 -11.02
C ARG A 88 -22.85 -0.80 -10.45
N GLU A 89 -22.44 -1.96 -10.96
CA GLU A 89 -21.20 -2.62 -10.55
C GLU A 89 -19.98 -1.70 -10.79
N MET A 90 -19.89 -1.08 -11.96
CA MET A 90 -18.81 -0.14 -12.28
C MET A 90 -18.81 1.08 -11.33
N MET A 91 -19.98 1.67 -11.06
CA MET A 91 -20.11 2.83 -10.15
C MET A 91 -19.74 2.51 -8.70
N MET A 92 -20.08 1.31 -8.23
CA MET A 92 -19.83 0.89 -6.84
C MET A 92 -18.42 0.34 -6.61
N SER A 93 -17.69 0.01 -7.68
CA SER A 93 -16.34 -0.55 -7.59
C SER A 93 -15.31 0.54 -7.25
N LYS A 94 -15.06 0.72 -5.94
CA LYS A 94 -14.05 1.62 -5.42
C LYS A 94 -12.67 0.98 -5.40
N TYR A 95 -11.66 1.75 -5.78
CA TYR A 95 -10.27 1.38 -5.58
C TYR A 95 -9.89 1.61 -4.11
N ILE A 96 -9.20 0.64 -3.52
CA ILE A 96 -8.53 0.75 -2.23
C ILE A 96 -7.07 0.37 -2.42
N LEU A 97 -6.18 1.00 -1.63
CA LEU A 97 -4.74 0.88 -1.84
C LEU A 97 -4.16 -0.54 -1.75
N ASP A 98 -4.85 -1.47 -1.09
CA ASP A 98 -4.41 -2.87 -0.99
C ASP A 98 -4.73 -3.71 -2.25
N LEU A 99 -5.62 -3.26 -3.14
CA LEU A 99 -5.95 -3.94 -4.41
C LEU A 99 -4.96 -3.61 -5.52
N ASP A 100 -4.63 -4.54 -6.40
CA ASP A 100 -3.82 -4.21 -7.59
C ASP A 100 -4.55 -3.21 -8.50
N PHE A 101 -3.95 -2.04 -8.73
CA PHE A 101 -4.59 -0.94 -9.45
C PHE A 101 -4.87 -1.29 -10.91
N GLN A 102 -3.92 -1.98 -11.56
CA GLN A 102 -4.06 -2.37 -12.96
C GLN A 102 -5.25 -3.31 -13.14
N ASN A 103 -5.32 -4.37 -12.33
CA ASN A 103 -6.41 -5.33 -12.38
C ASN A 103 -7.77 -4.69 -12.08
N TRP A 104 -7.84 -3.76 -11.13
CA TRP A 104 -9.06 -3.02 -10.84
C TRP A 104 -9.50 -2.16 -12.03
N ALA A 105 -8.59 -1.37 -12.61
CA ALA A 105 -8.89 -0.52 -13.76
C ALA A 105 -9.27 -1.36 -15.00
N ASP A 106 -8.56 -2.44 -15.27
CA ASP A 106 -8.83 -3.37 -16.37
C ASP A 106 -10.20 -4.04 -16.20
N ASN A 107 -10.62 -4.35 -14.97
CA ASN A 107 -11.96 -4.86 -14.70
C ASN A 107 -13.04 -3.83 -15.07
N ILE A 108 -12.87 -2.56 -14.70
CA ILE A 108 -13.81 -1.48 -15.07
C ILE A 108 -13.89 -1.31 -16.59
N VAL A 109 -12.74 -1.29 -17.27
CA VAL A 109 -12.68 -1.21 -18.75
C VAL A 109 -13.37 -2.44 -19.37
N GLY A 110 -13.11 -3.63 -18.84
CA GLY A 110 -13.74 -4.87 -19.28
C GLY A 110 -15.27 -4.85 -19.14
N LEU A 111 -15.79 -4.35 -18.02
CA LEU A 111 -17.23 -4.15 -17.83
C LEU A 111 -17.81 -3.17 -18.86
N ASN A 112 -17.10 -2.08 -19.16
CA ASN A 112 -17.52 -1.14 -20.21
C ASN A 112 -17.58 -1.79 -21.60
N CYS A 113 -16.66 -2.72 -21.90
CA CYS A 113 -16.68 -3.48 -23.15
C CYS A 113 -17.92 -4.38 -23.29
N ILE A 114 -18.47 -4.89 -22.18
CA ILE A 114 -19.71 -5.70 -22.19
C ILE A 114 -20.91 -4.83 -22.60
N LEU A 115 -20.89 -3.54 -22.25
CA LEU A 115 -21.91 -2.56 -22.62
C LEU A 115 -21.78 -2.07 -24.07
N ALA A 116 -20.78 -2.52 -24.84
CA ALA A 116 -20.58 -2.06 -26.20
C ALA A 116 -21.83 -2.30 -27.08
N GLY A 117 -22.26 -1.25 -27.78
CA GLY A 117 -23.48 -1.28 -28.61
C GLY A 117 -24.78 -1.00 -27.85
N THR A 118 -24.70 -0.68 -26.55
CA THR A 118 -25.82 -0.15 -25.75
C THR A 118 -25.68 1.36 -25.55
N ASP A 119 -26.73 2.01 -25.05
CA ASP A 119 -26.71 3.42 -24.66
C ASP A 119 -26.05 3.65 -23.28
N GLN A 120 -25.77 2.58 -22.53
CA GLN A 120 -25.16 2.63 -21.22
C GLN A 120 -23.62 2.68 -21.26
N VAL A 121 -23.00 2.47 -22.42
CA VAL A 121 -21.54 2.50 -22.56
C VAL A 121 -20.97 3.87 -22.19
N TYR A 122 -19.87 3.89 -21.42
CA TYR A 122 -19.11 5.11 -21.19
C TYR A 122 -18.18 5.38 -22.37
N ASP A 123 -18.11 6.64 -22.78
CA ASP A 123 -17.02 7.13 -23.63
C ASP A 123 -15.72 7.27 -22.82
N ASP A 124 -14.61 7.55 -23.49
CA ASP A 124 -13.30 7.63 -22.85
C ASP A 124 -13.27 8.68 -21.73
N LYS A 125 -13.94 9.81 -21.94
CA LYS A 125 -14.04 10.89 -20.95
C LYS A 125 -14.84 10.43 -19.74
N GLY A 126 -16.01 9.85 -19.94
CA GLY A 126 -16.86 9.34 -18.86
C GLY A 126 -16.20 8.22 -18.09
N LEU A 127 -15.42 7.37 -18.75
CA LEU A 127 -14.67 6.30 -18.08
C LEU A 127 -13.52 6.84 -17.22
N LEU A 128 -12.80 7.86 -17.70
CA LEU A 128 -11.80 8.58 -16.91
C LEU A 128 -12.43 9.25 -15.68
N GLU A 129 -13.56 9.93 -15.85
CA GLU A 129 -14.30 10.55 -14.74
C GLU A 129 -14.75 9.51 -13.71
N LEU A 130 -15.25 8.36 -14.16
CA LEU A 130 -15.67 7.26 -13.30
C LEU A 130 -14.49 6.67 -12.51
N LEU A 131 -13.40 6.35 -13.19
CA LEU A 131 -12.19 5.82 -12.56
C LEU A 131 -11.65 6.80 -11.51
N GLY A 132 -11.57 8.10 -11.84
CA GLY A 132 -11.15 9.14 -10.93
C GLY A 132 -12.08 9.31 -9.71
N ALA A 133 -13.39 9.24 -9.91
CA ALA A 133 -14.39 9.33 -8.84
C ALA A 133 -14.41 8.09 -7.91
N ASN A 134 -13.80 6.99 -8.34
CA ASN A 134 -13.72 5.75 -7.59
C ASN A 134 -12.38 5.55 -6.86
N LEU A 135 -11.47 6.51 -6.92
CA LEU A 135 -10.24 6.50 -6.12
C LEU A 135 -10.52 6.84 -4.65
N GLU A 136 -9.72 6.25 -3.76
CA GLU A 136 -9.64 6.64 -2.35
C GLU A 136 -9.18 8.10 -2.19
N ASN A 137 -9.64 8.78 -1.12
CA ASN A 137 -9.44 10.23 -0.94
C ASN A 137 -7.97 10.68 -1.01
N ASP A 138 -7.05 9.91 -0.43
CA ASP A 138 -5.63 10.29 -0.39
C ASP A 138 -4.97 10.16 -1.77
N LEU A 139 -5.22 9.04 -2.47
CA LEU A 139 -4.73 8.87 -3.84
C LEU A 139 -5.38 9.86 -4.81
N ASN A 140 -6.69 10.12 -4.67
CA ASN A 140 -7.39 11.11 -5.48
C ASN A 140 -6.82 12.53 -5.29
N SER A 141 -6.44 12.88 -4.06
CA SER A 141 -5.78 14.15 -3.75
C SER A 141 -4.41 14.24 -4.45
N GLU A 142 -3.64 13.16 -4.44
CA GLU A 142 -2.35 13.11 -5.12
C GLU A 142 -2.50 13.17 -6.65
N VAL A 143 -3.50 12.48 -7.22
CA VAL A 143 -3.79 12.54 -8.67
C VAL A 143 -4.16 13.95 -9.11
N ARG A 144 -4.90 14.69 -8.28
CA ARG A 144 -5.30 16.09 -8.54
C ARG A 144 -4.21 17.11 -8.23
N SER A 145 -3.13 16.69 -7.58
CA SER A 145 -2.01 17.56 -7.24
C SER A 145 -1.32 18.07 -8.51
N PRO A 146 -1.07 19.38 -8.66
CA PRO A 146 -0.33 19.93 -9.79
C PRO A 146 1.08 19.35 -9.95
N LYS A 147 1.62 18.75 -8.89
CA LYS A 147 2.97 18.16 -8.88
C LYS A 147 3.04 16.80 -9.57
N SER A 148 1.92 16.08 -9.66
CA SER A 148 1.89 14.67 -10.08
C SER A 148 1.93 14.50 -11.60
N GLN A 149 1.65 15.57 -12.37
CA GLN A 149 1.72 15.58 -13.84
C GLN A 149 0.99 14.39 -14.51
N VAL A 150 -0.17 13.99 -13.96
CA VAL A 150 -0.95 12.86 -14.48
C VAL A 150 -1.52 13.20 -15.86
N ARG A 151 -1.25 12.33 -16.84
CA ARG A 151 -1.77 12.48 -18.20
C ARG A 151 -3.24 12.05 -18.28
N THR A 152 -4.07 12.82 -18.98
CA THR A 152 -5.51 12.54 -19.16
C THR A 152 -5.91 12.48 -20.65
N ASP A 153 -4.94 12.38 -21.54
CA ASP A 153 -5.13 12.34 -22.99
C ASP A 153 -5.66 10.97 -23.48
N SER A 154 -5.40 9.91 -22.73
CA SER A 154 -5.99 8.59 -22.95
C SER A 154 -6.17 7.85 -21.63
N ILE A 155 -7.14 6.92 -21.59
CA ILE A 155 -7.33 6.01 -20.44
C ILE A 155 -6.02 5.28 -20.12
N LYS A 156 -5.30 4.82 -21.15
CA LYS A 156 -4.04 4.10 -20.98
C LYS A 156 -2.99 4.92 -20.23
N ASN A 157 -2.75 6.16 -20.66
CA ASN A 157 -1.75 7.02 -20.04
C ASN A 157 -2.14 7.38 -18.60
N TRP A 158 -3.43 7.67 -18.38
CA TRP A 158 -3.94 7.95 -17.05
C TRP A 158 -3.77 6.75 -16.10
N VAL A 159 -4.19 5.55 -16.53
CA VAL A 159 -4.06 4.32 -15.73
C VAL A 159 -2.58 4.06 -15.38
N GLU A 160 -1.67 4.24 -16.34
CA GLU A 160 -0.23 4.04 -16.12
C GLU A 160 0.34 4.99 -15.06
N ASP A 161 -0.05 6.27 -15.10
CA ASP A 161 0.46 7.30 -14.20
C ASP A 161 -0.14 7.15 -12.79
N VAL A 162 -1.46 6.91 -12.68
CA VAL A 162 -2.11 6.68 -11.39
C VAL A 162 -1.62 5.38 -10.75
N ARG A 163 -1.36 4.33 -11.52
CA ARG A 163 -0.74 3.10 -11.02
C ARG A 163 0.61 3.39 -10.36
N ARG A 164 1.47 4.22 -10.98
CA ARG A 164 2.78 4.58 -10.42
C ARG A 164 2.65 5.34 -9.09
N LEU A 165 1.64 6.20 -8.96
CA LEU A 165 1.33 6.89 -7.70
C LEU A 165 0.83 5.90 -6.64
N ALA A 166 -0.13 5.04 -6.99
CA ALA A 166 -0.68 4.03 -6.11
C ALA A 166 0.40 3.05 -5.59
N ASP A 167 1.32 2.62 -6.46
CA ASP A 167 2.45 1.77 -6.08
C ASP A 167 3.42 2.48 -5.13
N THR A 168 3.64 3.77 -5.34
CA THR A 168 4.48 4.60 -4.46
C THR A 168 3.87 4.71 -3.07
N GLU A 169 2.58 5.01 -3.01
CA GLU A 169 1.85 5.14 -1.76
C GLU A 169 1.77 3.79 -1.02
N ARG A 170 1.50 2.70 -1.73
CA ARG A 170 1.54 1.35 -1.14
C ARG A 170 2.91 1.02 -0.55
N ARG A 171 4.00 1.38 -1.22
CA ARG A 171 5.36 1.21 -0.69
C ARG A 171 5.58 2.07 0.56
N HIS A 172 5.10 3.31 0.58
CA HIS A 172 5.20 4.20 1.74
C HIS A 172 4.45 3.64 2.94
N LEU A 173 3.20 3.25 2.74
CA LEU A 173 2.36 2.64 3.78
C LEU A 173 2.97 1.33 4.30
N LYS A 174 3.54 0.49 3.42
CA LYS A 174 4.24 -0.73 3.84
C LYS A 174 5.47 -0.44 4.70
N ARG A 175 6.27 0.59 4.36
CA ARG A 175 7.43 1.00 5.16
C ARG A 175 7.00 1.59 6.51
N ALA A 176 5.96 2.41 6.52
CA ALA A 176 5.42 2.99 7.75
C ALA A 176 4.91 1.91 8.71
N ARG A 177 4.15 0.93 8.19
CA ARG A 177 3.71 -0.26 8.95
C ARG A 177 4.90 -1.04 9.53
N ALA A 178 5.91 -1.34 8.72
CA ALA A 178 7.10 -2.05 9.19
C ALA A 178 7.87 -1.29 10.29
N HIS A 179 7.99 0.04 10.16
CA HIS A 179 8.62 0.87 11.18
C HIS A 179 7.80 0.89 12.48
N TRP A 180 6.47 0.95 12.38
CA TRP A 180 5.57 0.87 13.53
C TRP A 180 5.70 -0.47 14.26
N ASP A 181 5.71 -1.58 13.52
CA ASP A 181 5.84 -2.93 14.09
C ASP A 181 7.21 -3.11 14.80
N ASP A 182 8.31 -2.64 14.21
CA ASP A 182 9.64 -2.65 14.84
C ASP A 182 9.66 -1.80 16.13
N TRP A 183 9.06 -0.61 16.10
CA TRP A 183 8.94 0.25 17.29
C TRP A 183 8.14 -0.44 18.41
N GLN A 184 7.01 -1.07 18.07
CA GLN A 184 6.16 -1.77 19.03
C GLN A 184 6.87 -2.98 19.63
N GLN A 185 7.60 -3.76 18.82
CA GLN A 185 8.41 -4.88 19.30
C GLN A 185 9.56 -4.44 20.22
N ARG A 186 10.26 -3.35 19.88
CA ARG A 186 11.32 -2.78 20.74
C ARG A 186 10.77 -2.30 22.07
N THR A 187 9.61 -1.66 22.06
CA THR A 187 8.96 -1.16 23.27
C THR A 187 8.49 -2.31 24.16
N ALA A 188 7.85 -3.33 23.60
CA ALA A 188 7.46 -4.54 24.34
C ALA A 188 8.66 -5.27 24.97
N LYS A 189 9.77 -5.41 24.23
CA LYS A 189 11.02 -6.01 24.75
C LYS A 189 11.61 -5.23 25.92
N ARG A 190 11.61 -3.88 25.87
CA ARG A 190 12.08 -3.03 26.98
C ARG A 190 11.25 -3.22 28.24
N VAL A 191 9.93 -3.33 28.13
CA VAL A 191 9.04 -3.57 29.27
C VAL A 191 9.31 -4.96 29.89
N ALA A 192 9.47 -6.00 29.05
CA ALA A 192 9.77 -7.36 29.52
C ALA A 192 11.17 -7.51 30.15
N THR A 193 12.16 -6.71 29.73
CA THR A 193 13.49 -6.68 30.36
C THR A 193 13.51 -5.87 31.66
N SER A 194 12.69 -4.82 31.77
CA SER A 194 12.55 -4.08 33.04
C SER A 194 11.82 -4.89 34.11
N SER A 195 10.83 -5.72 33.75
CA SER A 195 10.13 -6.57 34.72
C SER A 195 10.96 -7.76 35.20
N SER A 196 11.95 -8.22 34.43
CA SER A 196 12.85 -9.32 34.82
C SER A 196 14.09 -8.89 35.62
N LEU A 197 14.34 -7.58 35.76
CA LEU A 197 15.43 -7.04 36.58
C LEU A 197 14.99 -6.63 38.00
N SER A 198 13.69 -6.61 38.28
CA SER A 198 13.13 -6.29 39.60
C SER A 198 13.23 -7.43 40.62
N ASP A 199 13.52 -8.66 40.17
CA ASP A 199 13.46 -9.89 41.00
C ASP A 199 14.82 -10.58 41.24
N LYS A 200 15.95 -9.96 40.89
CA LYS A 200 17.28 -10.57 41.14
C LYS A 200 18.02 -9.90 42.32
N PRO A 201 18.29 -10.62 43.43
CA PRO A 201 19.16 -10.12 44.48
C PRO A 201 20.59 -9.92 43.92
N ARG A 202 21.19 -8.76 44.16
CA ARG A 202 22.59 -8.48 43.77
C ARG A 202 23.54 -9.40 44.55
N PRO A 203 24.46 -10.13 43.90
CA PRO A 203 25.54 -10.79 44.61
C PRO A 203 26.65 -9.78 44.91
N PHE A 204 27.01 -9.70 46.19
CA PHE A 204 28.26 -9.10 46.68
C PHE A 204 29.46 -9.85 46.07
N SER A 205 30.45 -9.14 45.52
CA SER A 205 31.72 -9.76 45.16
C SER A 205 32.89 -8.82 45.43
N ASN A 206 33.76 -9.31 46.31
CA ASN A 206 35.00 -8.71 46.78
C ASN A 206 36.06 -8.53 45.68
N SER A 207 36.88 -7.51 45.88
CA SER A 207 38.13 -7.19 45.20
C SER A 207 39.27 -8.09 45.72
N THR A 208 40.16 -8.56 44.84
CA THR A 208 41.63 -8.54 45.08
C THR A 208 42.42 -8.77 43.79
N ASN A 209 43.51 -8.00 43.70
CA ASN A 209 44.51 -7.88 42.64
C ASN A 209 45.27 -9.17 42.26
N ALA A 210 45.76 -9.21 41.03
CA ALA A 210 47.05 -9.84 40.72
C ALA A 210 47.77 -9.09 39.58
N PHE A 211 49.00 -8.70 39.87
CA PHE A 211 49.95 -8.00 39.01
C PHE A 211 50.62 -8.95 38.00
N SER A 212 51.07 -8.43 36.86
CA SER A 212 52.29 -8.88 36.17
C SER A 212 52.82 -7.80 35.24
N SER A 213 54.12 -7.54 35.36
CA SER A 213 54.91 -6.47 34.72
C SER A 213 55.90 -7.07 33.69
N THR A 214 56.57 -6.17 32.96
CA THR A 214 57.75 -6.29 32.07
C THR A 214 57.46 -6.57 30.59
N HIS A 215 58.07 -5.92 29.58
CA HIS A 215 59.12 -4.89 29.49
C HIS A 215 59.12 -4.34 28.03
N ARG A 216 59.31 -3.02 27.80
CA ARG A 216 60.39 -2.42 26.98
C ARG A 216 60.19 -0.91 26.72
N THR A 217 61.23 -0.19 27.14
CA THR A 217 61.65 1.21 26.98
C THR A 217 62.02 1.54 25.52
N ASN A 218 62.19 2.76 25.03
CA ASN A 218 62.05 4.15 25.51
C ASN A 218 62.05 5.01 24.23
N SER A 219 61.32 6.13 24.21
CA SER A 219 61.89 7.35 23.63
C SER A 219 61.05 8.62 23.83
N PHE A 220 61.75 9.61 24.39
CA PHE A 220 61.62 11.07 24.33
C PHE A 220 60.34 11.81 24.82
N SER A 221 60.59 12.57 25.89
CA SER A 221 60.14 13.95 26.16
C SER A 221 58.97 14.20 27.12
N ALA A 222 59.37 14.44 28.37
CA ALA A 222 58.99 15.57 29.23
C ALA A 222 57.52 15.80 29.62
N ALA A 223 57.22 15.31 30.83
CA ALA A 223 56.50 15.98 31.92
C ALA A 223 55.28 16.85 31.55
N ASN A 224 54.09 16.29 31.77
CA ASN A 224 53.07 17.05 32.48
C ASN A 224 52.38 16.17 33.52
N THR A 225 52.39 16.68 34.75
CA THR A 225 51.90 16.08 35.99
C THR A 225 50.56 15.38 35.85
N SER A 226 50.55 14.09 36.20
CA SER A 226 49.35 13.31 36.46
C SER A 226 48.61 13.84 37.68
N GLY A 227 47.71 14.80 37.48
CA GLY A 227 46.65 15.09 38.42
C GLY A 227 45.59 14.00 38.28
N THR A 228 45.60 13.01 39.17
CA THR A 228 44.42 12.18 39.44
C THR A 228 43.24 13.10 39.73
N SER A 229 42.38 13.34 38.72
CA SER A 229 41.09 14.00 38.92
C SER A 229 40.25 13.04 39.74
N LEU A 230 40.34 13.19 41.06
CA LEU A 230 39.32 12.76 41.99
C LEU A 230 38.02 13.38 41.47
N ARG A 231 37.06 12.57 41.04
CA ARG A 231 35.76 13.07 40.58
C ARG A 231 34.91 13.39 41.80
N ALA A 232 34.24 14.54 41.77
CA ALA A 232 33.35 14.94 42.87
C ALA A 232 32.20 13.92 43.04
N PRO A 233 31.76 13.63 44.28
CA PRO A 233 30.68 12.66 44.57
C PRO A 233 29.43 12.93 43.75
N THR A 234 28.67 11.92 43.35
CA THR A 234 27.43 12.11 42.57
C THR A 234 26.42 12.98 43.33
N LEU A 235 25.75 13.89 42.62
CA LEU A 235 24.70 14.74 43.20
C LEU A 235 23.56 13.88 43.79
N THR A 236 23.18 14.15 45.04
CA THR A 236 22.00 13.56 45.68
C THR A 236 20.71 14.13 45.06
N GLY A 237 19.55 13.54 45.39
CA GLY A 237 18.25 14.07 44.95
C GLY A 237 18.02 15.51 45.44
N GLU A 238 18.31 15.76 46.72
CA GLU A 238 18.17 17.06 47.36
C GLU A 238 19.06 18.14 46.71
N GLU A 239 20.31 17.81 46.39
CA GLU A 239 21.22 18.74 45.70
C GLU A 239 20.74 19.08 44.27
N LYS A 240 20.08 18.14 43.58
CA LYS A 240 19.49 18.39 42.26
C LYS A 240 18.28 19.32 42.36
N ASP A 241 17.44 19.13 43.37
CA ASP A 241 16.26 19.96 43.61
C ASP A 241 16.67 21.39 44.02
N LEU A 242 17.70 21.54 44.85
CA LEU A 242 18.29 22.84 45.17
C LEU A 242 18.82 23.55 43.92
N LEU A 243 19.57 22.85 43.07
CA LEU A 243 20.09 23.43 41.83
C LEU A 243 18.97 23.84 40.87
N ASP A 244 17.91 23.05 40.75
CA ASP A 244 16.79 23.40 39.89
C ASP A 244 16.02 24.61 40.43
N LYS A 245 15.78 24.67 41.75
CA LYS A 245 15.08 25.77 42.43
C LYS A 245 15.83 27.09 42.33
N HIS A 246 17.15 27.07 42.39
CA HIS A 246 18.01 28.26 42.40
C HIS A 246 18.71 28.51 41.05
N GLN A 247 18.11 28.04 39.94
CA GLN A 247 18.62 28.21 38.57
C GLN A 247 20.11 27.87 38.42
N GLY A 248 20.57 26.87 39.16
CA GLY A 248 21.94 26.40 39.19
C GLY A 248 22.24 25.38 38.11
N CYS A 249 23.53 25.21 37.82
CA CYS A 249 24.00 24.25 36.83
C CYS A 249 24.44 22.95 37.50
N ARG A 250 23.85 21.83 37.06
CA ARG A 250 24.16 20.47 37.56
C ARG A 250 25.56 19.97 37.21
N ARG A 251 26.28 20.66 36.31
CA ARG A 251 27.63 20.30 35.88
C ARG A 251 28.72 20.98 36.71
N CYS A 252 28.63 22.30 36.91
CA CYS A 252 29.56 23.05 37.78
C CYS A 252 29.12 23.16 39.24
N ARG A 253 27.88 22.77 39.57
CA ARG A 253 27.29 22.76 40.93
C ARG A 253 27.28 24.15 41.59
N LYS A 254 26.94 25.18 40.82
CA LYS A 254 26.82 26.58 41.29
C LYS A 254 25.40 27.09 41.04
N PHE A 255 24.88 27.92 41.95
CA PHE A 255 23.58 28.57 41.84
C PHE A 255 23.63 29.83 40.98
N TYR A 256 22.51 30.19 40.34
CA TYR A 256 22.32 31.44 39.60
C TYR A 256 23.33 31.73 38.47
N THR A 257 23.83 30.69 37.79
CA THR A 257 24.91 30.86 36.80
C THR A 257 24.44 31.20 35.38
N GLY A 258 23.13 31.40 35.18
CA GLY A 258 22.54 31.79 33.89
C GLY A 258 22.66 30.74 32.77
N HIS A 259 23.26 29.58 33.06
CA HIS A 259 23.44 28.47 32.12
C HIS A 259 23.01 27.15 32.76
N ARG A 260 22.55 26.22 31.92
CA ARG A 260 22.24 24.84 32.29
C ARG A 260 23.25 23.88 31.66
N ALA A 261 23.27 22.62 32.12
CA ALA A 261 24.35 21.62 31.96
C ALA A 261 24.88 21.32 30.53
N SER A 262 24.30 21.94 29.50
CA SER A 262 24.70 21.83 28.09
C SER A 262 25.70 22.90 27.62
N ASP A 263 26.02 23.92 28.43
CA ASP A 263 26.95 24.99 28.00
C ASP A 263 28.42 24.54 28.07
N ALA A 264 29.18 24.82 27.01
CA ALA A 264 30.56 24.37 26.81
C ALA A 264 31.56 25.04 27.77
N LYS A 265 31.16 26.14 28.43
CA LYS A 265 31.99 26.91 29.39
C LYS A 265 31.88 26.44 30.85
N CYS A 266 31.45 25.20 31.08
CA CYS A 266 31.12 24.71 32.41
C CYS A 266 32.25 23.83 33.01
N ASP A 267 33.02 24.38 33.94
CA ASP A 267 34.07 23.67 34.67
C ASP A 267 33.50 22.81 35.80
N PHE A 268 33.98 21.56 35.91
CA PHE A 268 33.60 20.67 37.01
C PHE A 268 34.26 21.10 38.33
N PRO A 269 33.57 20.99 39.47
CA PRO A 269 34.17 21.28 40.76
C PRO A 269 35.27 20.26 41.10
N ASP A 270 36.37 20.75 41.67
CA ASP A 270 37.45 19.91 42.18
C ASP A 270 36.94 19.10 43.39
N ALA A 271 37.11 17.78 43.35
CA ALA A 271 36.64 16.90 44.41
C ALA A 271 37.35 17.12 45.75
N ARG A 272 38.56 17.70 45.76
CA ARG A 272 39.28 18.00 47.01
C ARG A 272 38.66 19.15 47.79
N THR A 273 37.94 20.03 47.12
CA THR A 273 37.35 21.25 47.71
C THR A 273 35.82 21.27 47.63
N TYR A 274 35.21 20.24 47.04
CA TYR A 274 33.76 20.13 46.92
C TYR A 274 33.11 19.96 48.29
N LYS A 275 32.22 20.90 48.64
CA LYS A 275 31.28 20.77 49.75
C LYS A 275 29.90 20.45 49.18
N PRO A 276 29.12 19.56 49.82
CA PRO A 276 27.73 19.31 49.44
C PRO A 276 26.93 20.60 49.39
N LEU A 277 26.01 20.68 48.44
CA LEU A 277 25.12 21.84 48.33
C LEU A 277 24.06 21.76 49.44
N THR A 278 23.93 22.84 50.20
CA THR A 278 22.95 23.02 51.27
C THR A 278 22.04 24.19 50.94
#